data_AF-A0A803QFX9-F1
#
_entry.id   AF-A0A803QFX9-F1
#
_cell.length_a   1.000
_cell.length_b   1.000
_cell.length_c   1.000
_cell.angle_alpha   90.00
_cell.angle_beta   90.00
_cell.angle_gamma   90.00
#
_symmetry.space_group_name_H-M   'P 1'
#
loop_
_entity.id
_entity.type
_entity.pdbx_description
1 polymer ?
#
loop_
_entity_poly.entity_id
_entity_poly.type
_entity_poly.pdbx_seq_one_letter_code
_entity_poly.pdbx_strand_id
1 'polypeptide(L)'
;MRPIFSLRTNLVLNIHCFSNSKLQRISTSSSSAQQPINDVPLFIASDELQRCTSLTTLRKLHAKIFSYGLYHTNLWTKIAGLYVSFERVDAARFAFEFLSNPSSYLWNILIRGYATHGFFGQSLILYWEMMQKGLKPDKFTFPFAFKCCAGLSDLNVGRLVHQHLVCCGCSHDVFVTAALLDMYAKCGHTKAARLVFDKMSVRDVVCWTSMISGYAHNGCNSETMVFFDLMRASGVQSNRVSILSVLLACGNLGALRKGEWLHSYVIQTGFEYDILVATAVMDMYTKCGSLELARRLFDDTPGKDVVCWSAMIASYGIHGQGRNSLDVFNDMLRAKVKPNHVTFTCILSSCSHSGLLEQGKKCFESMAKDFGISPQLNNYACMVDLLSRSGQLSEAEELIQNMPVEADASIWGSLLGACRIYGNLDLAERIADRIFELDPFHAGYHVLLSNIYAAKSRWKEVERVRRMMVRRGTNKVQGLSLIEFNNVVHKFGVRDRSHPQSDKIYDLLDELVGPMKRLGYVPLTDFVLHDIEEEAKEEALLYHSEKLAIAFGLINTPPGTPIRVTKNLRICGDCHNAIKIISRIVNRIIIVRDMHRFHHFEDGHCSCGDYW
;
A
#
# COMPACT_ATOMS: atom_id res chain seq x y z
N MET A 1 -34.17 16.13 -26.49
CA MET A 1 -33.70 15.50 -27.74
C MET A 1 -32.60 16.37 -28.35
N ARG A 2 -31.44 15.78 -28.69
CA ARG A 2 -30.24 16.37 -29.32
C ARG A 2 -29.42 17.39 -28.47
N PRO A 3 -28.09 17.50 -28.70
CA PRO A 3 -27.09 17.06 -27.72
C PRO A 3 -26.20 18.18 -27.16
N ILE A 4 -25.69 17.98 -25.94
CA ILE A 4 -24.62 18.78 -25.34
C ILE A 4 -23.36 17.90 -25.33
N PHE A 5 -22.66 17.85 -26.47
CA PHE A 5 -21.24 17.48 -26.54
C PHE A 5 -20.48 18.77 -26.83
N SER A 6 -20.09 19.46 -25.77
CA SER A 6 -19.16 20.58 -25.82
C SER A 6 -18.79 20.90 -24.38
N LEU A 7 -17.62 20.40 -23.94
CA LEU A 7 -16.67 21.13 -23.11
C LEU A 7 -15.48 20.22 -22.74
N ARG A 8 -14.37 20.49 -23.45
CA ARG A 8 -12.97 20.37 -23.02
C ARG A 8 -12.38 18.98 -22.77
N THR A 9 -12.01 18.35 -23.88
CA THR A 9 -10.81 17.53 -24.05
C THR A 9 -9.54 18.32 -23.67
N ASN A 10 -8.88 17.92 -22.58
CA ASN A 10 -7.50 18.28 -22.27
C ASN A 10 -6.62 17.01 -22.09
N LEU A 11 -6.98 15.93 -22.76
CA LEU A 11 -6.25 14.65 -22.75
C LEU A 11 -5.59 14.32 -24.10
N VAL A 12 -5.28 15.35 -24.88
CA VAL A 12 -4.49 15.24 -26.11
C VAL A 12 -3.31 16.18 -25.95
N LEU A 13 -2.19 15.67 -25.46
CA LEU A 13 -0.81 16.16 -25.67
C LEU A 13 0.14 15.41 -24.71
N ASN A 14 0.60 14.23 -25.12
CA ASN A 14 1.97 13.73 -24.91
C ASN A 14 2.17 12.31 -25.44
N ILE A 15 1.85 12.07 -26.72
CA ILE A 15 2.31 10.87 -27.44
C ILE A 15 2.70 11.30 -28.87
N HIS A 16 3.74 12.12 -28.96
CA HIS A 16 4.53 12.31 -30.19
C HIS A 16 5.98 11.96 -29.86
N CYS A 17 6.24 10.67 -29.63
CA CYS A 17 7.59 10.11 -29.65
C CYS A 17 7.48 8.58 -29.75
N PHE A 18 7.17 8.08 -30.95
CA PHE A 18 7.86 6.94 -31.54
C PHE A 18 7.62 7.02 -33.05
N SER A 19 8.75 7.03 -33.75
CA SER A 19 8.94 7.45 -35.13
C SER A 19 8.28 6.52 -36.14
N ASN A 20 7.70 7.18 -37.16
CA ASN A 20 7.58 6.68 -38.53
C ASN A 20 8.80 5.83 -38.93
N SER A 21 8.54 4.58 -39.33
CA SER A 21 9.34 3.95 -40.37
C SER A 21 8.41 3.17 -41.30
N LYS A 22 8.29 3.73 -42.52
CA LYS A 22 7.81 3.17 -43.80
C LYS A 22 6.77 2.03 -43.73
N LEU A 23 5.57 2.31 -44.24
CA LEU A 23 4.91 1.50 -45.27
C LEU A 23 3.70 2.25 -45.84
N GLN A 24 3.67 2.38 -47.17
CA GLN A 24 2.64 3.06 -47.94
C GLN A 24 1.28 2.35 -47.80
N ARG A 25 0.23 3.13 -47.56
CA ARG A 25 -1.16 2.72 -47.80
C ARG A 25 -1.33 2.45 -49.29
N ILE A 26 -1.58 1.19 -49.67
CA ILE A 26 -2.17 0.89 -50.97
C ILE A 26 -3.67 1.11 -50.82
N SER A 27 -4.15 2.22 -51.37
CA SER A 27 -5.57 2.47 -51.60
C SER A 27 -6.08 1.50 -52.66
N THR A 28 -6.89 0.51 -52.28
CA THR A 28 -7.66 -0.27 -53.24
C THR A 28 -8.98 0.43 -53.50
N SER A 29 -9.04 1.06 -54.68
CA SER A 29 -10.27 1.50 -55.31
C SER A 29 -11.19 0.31 -55.56
N SER A 30 -12.48 0.52 -55.32
CA SER A 30 -13.57 -0.36 -55.71
C SER A 30 -13.59 -0.58 -57.22
N SER A 31 -13.37 -1.83 -57.66
CA SER A 31 -13.87 -2.29 -58.95
C SER A 31 -14.60 -3.63 -58.75
N SER A 32 -15.87 -3.61 -59.14
CA SER A 32 -16.79 -4.73 -59.15
C SER A 32 -16.40 -5.75 -60.21
N ALA A 33 -15.99 -6.95 -59.78
CA ALA A 33 -16.09 -8.16 -60.58
C ALA A 33 -16.24 -9.35 -59.61
N GLN A 34 -17.46 -9.87 -59.50
CA GLN A 34 -17.75 -11.13 -58.79
C GLN A 34 -17.08 -12.28 -59.56
N GLN A 35 -15.92 -12.74 -59.09
CA GLN A 35 -15.41 -14.07 -59.41
C GLN A 35 -16.05 -15.09 -58.45
N PRO A 36 -16.34 -16.33 -58.90
CA PRO A 36 -16.91 -17.36 -58.05
C PRO A 36 -15.89 -17.71 -56.95
N ILE A 37 -16.31 -17.54 -55.69
CA ILE A 37 -15.52 -17.89 -54.52
C ILE A 37 -15.31 -19.42 -54.57
N ASN A 38 -14.05 -19.85 -54.68
CA ASN A 38 -13.70 -21.23 -54.39
C ASN A 38 -13.88 -21.43 -52.87
N ASP A 39 -14.95 -22.10 -52.45
CA ASP A 39 -15.26 -22.33 -51.03
C ASP A 39 -14.30 -23.32 -50.34
N VAL A 40 -13.56 -24.12 -51.12
CA VAL A 40 -12.66 -25.17 -50.61
C VAL A 40 -11.44 -24.61 -49.84
N PRO A 41 -10.66 -23.64 -50.36
CA PRO A 41 -9.60 -22.97 -49.60
C PRO A 41 -10.08 -22.28 -48.32
N LEU A 42 -11.30 -21.74 -48.32
CA LEU A 42 -11.88 -21.06 -47.17
C LEU A 42 -12.24 -22.02 -46.03
N PHE A 43 -12.86 -23.15 -46.40
CA PHE A 43 -13.22 -24.22 -45.47
C PHE A 43 -11.97 -24.85 -44.84
N ILE A 44 -10.95 -25.15 -45.65
CA ILE A 44 -9.68 -25.72 -45.17
C ILE A 44 -8.98 -24.75 -44.21
N ALA A 45 -8.86 -23.46 -44.56
CA ALA A 45 -8.24 -22.47 -43.69
C ALA A 45 -8.99 -22.32 -42.35
N SER A 46 -10.33 -22.42 -42.36
CA SER A 46 -11.14 -22.34 -41.14
C SER A 46 -10.97 -23.57 -40.23
N ASP A 47 -10.87 -24.78 -40.78
CA ASP A 47 -10.60 -26.02 -40.03
C ASP A 47 -9.16 -26.05 -39.49
N GLU A 48 -8.16 -25.64 -40.30
CA GLU A 48 -6.76 -25.53 -39.88
C GLU A 48 -6.58 -24.55 -38.71
N LEU A 49 -7.27 -23.40 -38.72
CA LEU A 49 -7.27 -22.46 -37.60
C LEU A 49 -7.93 -23.04 -36.35
N GLN A 50 -9.00 -23.83 -36.50
CA GLN A 50 -9.71 -24.42 -35.37
C GLN A 50 -8.88 -25.46 -34.63
N ARG A 51 -7.96 -26.14 -35.33
CA ARG A 51 -7.03 -27.13 -34.75
C ARG A 51 -5.68 -26.52 -34.35
N CYS A 52 -5.50 -25.21 -34.48
CA CYS A 52 -4.22 -24.56 -34.24
C CYS A 52 -3.90 -24.44 -32.73
N THR A 53 -2.91 -25.21 -32.27
CA THR A 53 -2.45 -25.22 -30.87
C THR A 53 -1.09 -24.58 -30.64
N SER A 54 -0.41 -24.12 -31.70
CA SER A 54 0.93 -23.55 -31.62
C SER A 54 1.03 -22.19 -32.29
N LEU A 55 1.70 -21.24 -31.62
CA LEU A 55 1.98 -19.91 -32.16
C LEU A 55 2.76 -19.97 -33.47
N THR A 56 3.68 -20.92 -33.63
CA THR A 56 4.46 -21.09 -34.87
C THR A 56 3.57 -21.49 -36.03
N THR A 57 2.62 -22.41 -35.79
CA THR A 57 1.63 -22.84 -36.78
C THR A 57 0.68 -21.69 -37.14
N LEU A 58 0.22 -20.92 -36.14
CA LEU A 58 -0.63 -19.75 -36.36
C LEU A 58 0.04 -18.72 -37.28
N ARG A 59 1.33 -18.43 -37.07
CA ARG A 59 2.08 -17.48 -37.92
C ARG A 59 2.19 -17.97 -39.36
N LYS A 60 2.41 -19.28 -39.58
CA LYS A 60 2.44 -19.88 -40.93
C LYS A 60 1.07 -19.81 -41.59
N LEU A 61 0.00 -20.15 -40.86
CA LEU A 61 -1.37 -20.08 -41.35
C LEU A 61 -1.78 -18.65 -41.69
N HIS A 62 -1.49 -17.69 -40.82
CA HIS A 62 -1.76 -16.28 -41.06
C HIS A 62 -1.03 -15.78 -42.32
N ALA A 63 0.26 -16.08 -42.49
CA ALA A 63 1.01 -15.71 -43.70
C ALA A 63 0.40 -16.33 -44.97
N LYS A 64 0.01 -17.61 -44.91
CA LYS A 64 -0.64 -18.33 -46.01
C LYS A 64 -1.99 -17.70 -46.39
N ILE A 65 -2.86 -17.46 -45.40
CA ILE A 65 -4.16 -16.80 -45.57
C ILE A 65 -4.00 -15.40 -46.18
N PHE A 66 -3.01 -14.64 -45.71
CA PHE A 66 -2.69 -13.32 -46.24
C PHE A 66 -2.23 -13.38 -47.70
N SER A 67 -1.31 -14.29 -48.02
CA SER A 67 -0.80 -14.46 -49.39
C SER A 67 -1.87 -14.89 -50.41
N TYR A 68 -2.90 -15.62 -49.96
CA TYR A 68 -4.04 -16.00 -50.80
C TYR A 68 -5.12 -14.93 -50.91
N GLY A 69 -4.97 -13.77 -50.26
CA GLY A 69 -5.95 -12.68 -50.32
C GLY A 69 -7.30 -13.02 -49.67
N LEU A 70 -7.32 -13.95 -48.73
CA LEU A 70 -8.54 -14.38 -48.04
C LEU A 70 -8.90 -13.39 -46.92
N TYR A 71 -9.57 -12.29 -47.27
CA TYR A 71 -9.93 -11.20 -46.33
C TYR A 71 -11.28 -11.38 -45.62
N HIS A 72 -11.73 -12.62 -45.44
CA HIS A 72 -13.02 -12.90 -44.80
C HIS A 72 -12.98 -12.59 -43.30
N THR A 73 -13.92 -11.78 -42.82
CA THR A 73 -14.01 -11.30 -41.43
C THR A 73 -13.92 -12.42 -40.39
N ASN A 74 -14.52 -13.58 -40.66
CA ASN A 74 -14.52 -14.73 -39.75
C ASN A 74 -13.12 -15.34 -39.56
N LEU A 75 -12.31 -15.42 -40.62
CA LEU A 75 -10.94 -15.96 -40.54
C LEU A 75 -10.05 -15.02 -39.72
N TRP A 76 -10.09 -13.72 -40.03
CA TRP A 76 -9.32 -12.71 -39.34
C TRP A 76 -9.73 -12.53 -37.86
N THR A 77 -11.02 -12.69 -37.56
CA THR A 77 -11.53 -12.73 -36.17
C THR A 77 -10.92 -13.93 -35.41
N LYS A 78 -10.89 -15.12 -36.02
CA LYS A 78 -10.26 -16.31 -35.42
C LYS A 78 -8.75 -16.12 -35.23
N ILE A 79 -8.05 -15.58 -36.22
CA ILE A 79 -6.60 -15.31 -36.15
C ILE A 79 -6.27 -14.35 -35.00
N ALA A 80 -6.99 -13.23 -34.89
CA ALA A 80 -6.80 -12.26 -33.81
C ALA A 80 -7.09 -12.89 -32.43
N GLY A 81 -8.16 -13.69 -32.31
CA GLY A 81 -8.46 -14.42 -31.07
C GLY A 81 -7.36 -15.40 -30.67
N LEU A 82 -6.81 -16.16 -31.62
CA LEU A 82 -5.71 -17.09 -31.37
C LEU A 82 -4.42 -16.37 -30.96
N TYR A 83 -4.12 -15.21 -31.56
CA TYR A 83 -2.97 -14.41 -31.14
C TYR A 83 -3.12 -13.89 -29.70
N VAL A 84 -4.32 -13.48 -29.29
CA VAL A 84 -4.58 -13.10 -27.89
C VAL A 84 -4.39 -14.29 -26.95
N SER A 85 -4.84 -15.49 -27.32
CA SER A 85 -4.64 -16.69 -26.49
C SER A 85 -3.17 -17.14 -26.39
N PHE A 86 -2.32 -16.74 -27.35
CA PHE A 86 -0.87 -16.96 -27.30
C PHE A 86 -0.10 -15.75 -26.75
N GLU A 87 -0.77 -14.82 -26.06
CA GLU A 87 -0.15 -13.66 -25.42
C GLU A 87 0.55 -12.70 -26.41
N ARG A 88 0.16 -12.72 -27.70
CA ARG A 88 0.72 -11.87 -28.76
C ARG A 88 -0.27 -10.78 -29.17
N VAL A 89 -0.56 -9.87 -28.25
CA VAL A 89 -1.52 -8.78 -28.45
C VAL A 89 -1.16 -7.84 -29.62
N ASP A 90 0.13 -7.59 -29.88
CA ASP A 90 0.58 -6.77 -31.02
C ASP A 90 0.23 -7.40 -32.37
N ALA A 91 0.43 -8.72 -32.49
CA ALA A 91 0.09 -9.47 -33.69
C ALA A 91 -1.44 -9.55 -33.89
N ALA A 92 -2.19 -9.64 -32.78
CA ALA A 92 -3.65 -9.56 -32.80
C ALA A 92 -4.14 -8.19 -33.28
N ARG A 93 -3.52 -7.08 -32.83
CA ARG A 93 -3.85 -5.73 -33.30
C ARG A 93 -3.51 -5.55 -34.77
N PHE A 94 -2.35 -6.04 -35.23
CA PHE A 94 -2.01 -6.01 -36.64
C PHE A 94 -3.05 -6.74 -37.49
N ALA A 95 -3.43 -7.96 -37.11
CA ALA A 95 -4.47 -8.72 -37.82
C ALA A 95 -5.84 -8.01 -37.81
N PHE A 96 -6.13 -7.27 -36.75
CA PHE A 96 -7.36 -6.50 -36.61
C PHE A 96 -7.44 -5.29 -37.53
N GLU A 97 -6.31 -4.62 -37.81
CA GLU A 97 -6.26 -3.42 -38.66
C GLU A 97 -6.63 -3.70 -40.13
N PHE A 98 -6.58 -4.95 -40.58
CA PHE A 98 -7.05 -5.37 -41.90
C PHE A 98 -8.57 -5.49 -42.02
N LEU A 99 -9.32 -5.35 -40.92
CA LEU A 99 -10.78 -5.46 -40.92
C LEU A 99 -11.45 -4.11 -41.08
N SER A 100 -12.27 -3.97 -42.12
CA SER A 100 -13.02 -2.73 -42.38
C SER A 100 -14.18 -2.53 -41.40
N ASN A 101 -14.85 -3.63 -41.00
CA ASN A 101 -16.01 -3.63 -40.10
C ASN A 101 -15.91 -4.77 -39.05
N PRO A 102 -15.03 -4.64 -38.05
CA PRO A 102 -14.91 -5.64 -36.98
C PRO A 102 -16.16 -5.70 -36.10
N SER A 103 -16.58 -6.91 -35.72
CA SER A 103 -17.74 -7.14 -34.85
C SER A 103 -17.46 -6.75 -33.38
N SER A 104 -18.51 -6.46 -32.61
CA SER A 104 -18.39 -6.20 -31.16
C SER A 104 -17.68 -7.34 -30.42
N TYR A 105 -17.90 -8.59 -30.85
CA TYR A 105 -17.21 -9.75 -30.31
C TYR A 105 -15.68 -9.67 -30.45
N LEU A 106 -15.18 -9.24 -31.62
CA LEU A 106 -13.75 -9.11 -31.84
C LEU A 106 -13.13 -7.95 -31.06
N TRP A 107 -13.83 -6.81 -30.96
CA TRP A 107 -13.43 -5.72 -30.08
C TRP A 107 -13.30 -6.20 -28.63
N ASN A 108 -14.29 -6.96 -28.14
CA ASN A 108 -14.27 -7.53 -26.80
C ASN A 108 -13.08 -8.47 -26.59
N ILE A 109 -12.71 -9.29 -27.58
CA ILE A 109 -11.50 -10.14 -27.52
C ILE A 109 -10.24 -9.29 -27.33
N LEU A 110 -10.07 -8.22 -28.11
CA LEU A 110 -8.87 -7.39 -28.03
C LEU A 110 -8.84 -6.59 -26.72
N ILE A 111 -9.94 -5.94 -26.36
CA ILE A 111 -10.05 -5.18 -25.10
C ILE A 111 -9.72 -6.11 -23.92
N ARG A 112 -10.29 -7.31 -23.90
CA ARG A 112 -9.97 -8.36 -22.93
C ARG A 112 -8.49 -8.73 -22.96
N GLY A 113 -7.95 -9.01 -24.14
CA GLY A 113 -6.56 -9.40 -24.33
C GLY A 113 -5.59 -8.37 -23.75
N TYR A 114 -5.72 -7.10 -24.15
CA TYR A 114 -4.87 -6.04 -23.60
C TYR A 114 -5.07 -5.87 -22.08
N ALA A 115 -6.32 -5.94 -21.60
CA ALA A 115 -6.62 -5.81 -20.16
C ALA A 115 -6.06 -6.97 -19.31
N THR A 116 -6.08 -8.21 -19.80
CA THR A 116 -5.57 -9.36 -19.05
C THR A 116 -4.05 -9.38 -18.96
N HIS A 117 -3.36 -8.81 -19.94
CA HIS A 117 -1.90 -8.73 -19.99
C HIS A 117 -1.33 -7.42 -19.41
N GLY A 118 -2.14 -6.61 -18.73
CA GLY A 118 -1.68 -5.41 -18.03
C GLY A 118 -1.52 -4.15 -18.89
N PHE A 119 -1.82 -4.21 -20.18
CA PHE A 119 -1.80 -3.06 -21.09
C PHE A 119 -3.09 -2.24 -20.96
N PHE A 120 -3.33 -1.72 -19.76
CA PHE A 120 -4.59 -1.09 -19.38
C PHE A 120 -4.92 0.15 -20.20
N GLY A 121 -3.94 1.02 -20.46
CA GLY A 121 -4.12 2.23 -21.25
C GLY A 121 -4.53 1.92 -22.70
N GLN A 122 -3.83 0.98 -23.35
CA GLN A 122 -4.14 0.54 -24.71
C GLN A 122 -5.50 -0.13 -24.79
N SER A 123 -5.87 -0.94 -23.80
CA SER A 123 -7.20 -1.55 -23.71
C SER A 123 -8.31 -0.49 -23.63
N LEU A 124 -8.11 0.59 -22.86
CA LEU A 124 -9.07 1.69 -22.80
C LEU A 124 -9.11 2.48 -24.12
N ILE A 125 -7.98 2.66 -24.81
CA ILE A 125 -7.97 3.25 -26.16
C ILE A 125 -8.86 2.43 -27.10
N LEU A 126 -8.73 1.10 -27.11
CA LEU A 126 -9.58 0.21 -27.90
C LEU A 126 -11.06 0.34 -27.54
N TYR A 127 -11.38 0.48 -26.25
CA TYR A 127 -12.75 0.73 -25.79
C TYR A 127 -13.33 2.02 -26.38
N TRP A 128 -12.56 3.11 -26.38
CA TRP A 128 -13.01 4.38 -26.95
C TRP A 128 -13.08 4.34 -28.48
N GLU A 129 -12.13 3.66 -29.14
CA GLU A 129 -12.16 3.43 -30.60
C GLU A 129 -13.42 2.66 -31.03
N MET A 130 -13.80 1.60 -30.31
CA MET A 130 -15.04 0.85 -30.55
C MET A 130 -16.26 1.78 -30.55
N MET A 131 -16.33 2.69 -29.58
CA MET A 131 -17.43 3.66 -29.47
C MET A 131 -17.40 4.71 -30.60
N GLN A 132 -16.22 5.19 -30.98
CA GLN A 132 -16.07 6.13 -32.11
C GLN A 132 -16.52 5.51 -33.43
N LYS A 133 -16.40 4.18 -33.58
CA LYS A 133 -16.92 3.42 -34.72
C LYS A 133 -18.43 3.16 -34.65
N GLY A 134 -19.13 3.71 -33.66
CA GLY A 134 -20.58 3.59 -33.49
C GLY A 134 -21.05 2.28 -32.87
N LEU A 135 -20.13 1.43 -32.38
CA LEU A 135 -20.49 0.20 -31.71
C LEU A 135 -20.79 0.47 -30.22
N LYS A 136 -21.85 -0.16 -29.72
CA LYS A 136 -22.27 -0.04 -28.33
C LYS A 136 -21.51 -1.07 -27.46
N PRO A 137 -20.83 -0.66 -26.37
CA PRO A 137 -20.27 -1.59 -25.40
C PRO A 137 -21.35 -2.48 -24.78
N ASP A 138 -21.01 -3.73 -24.52
CA ASP A 138 -21.92 -4.73 -23.96
C ASP A 138 -21.38 -5.30 -22.63
N LYS A 139 -22.11 -6.27 -22.06
CA LYS A 139 -21.75 -6.93 -20.81
C LYS A 139 -20.38 -7.65 -20.83
N PHE A 140 -19.84 -7.94 -22.01
CA PHE A 140 -18.51 -8.52 -22.16
C PHE A 140 -17.41 -7.45 -22.32
N THR A 141 -17.77 -6.21 -22.65
CA THR A 141 -16.84 -5.08 -22.73
C THR A 141 -16.54 -4.48 -21.36
N PHE A 142 -17.58 -4.16 -20.58
CA PHE A 142 -17.46 -3.38 -19.34
C PHE A 142 -16.54 -3.98 -18.27
N PRO A 143 -16.54 -5.30 -18.00
CA PRO A 143 -15.66 -5.87 -16.97
C PRO A 143 -14.18 -5.58 -17.21
N PHE A 144 -13.75 -5.60 -18.48
CA PHE A 144 -12.36 -5.32 -18.84
C PHE A 144 -12.04 -3.84 -18.84
N ALA A 145 -12.97 -2.97 -19.25
CA ALA A 145 -12.81 -1.53 -19.11
C ALA A 145 -12.65 -1.13 -17.64
N PHE A 146 -13.47 -1.68 -16.73
CA PHE A 146 -13.34 -1.47 -15.29
C PHE A 146 -12.04 -2.03 -14.73
N LYS A 147 -11.61 -3.23 -15.15
CA LYS A 147 -10.30 -3.80 -14.80
C LYS A 147 -9.17 -2.85 -15.16
N CYS A 148 -9.21 -2.22 -16.33
CA CYS A 148 -8.20 -1.24 -16.75
C CYS A 148 -8.23 0.03 -15.89
N CYS A 149 -9.40 0.56 -15.59
CA CYS A 149 -9.53 1.71 -14.68
C CYS A 149 -8.97 1.40 -13.29
N ALA A 150 -9.27 0.20 -12.77
CA ALA A 150 -8.77 -0.30 -11.51
C ALA A 150 -7.25 -0.48 -11.50
N GLY A 151 -6.68 -1.04 -12.57
CA GLY A 151 -5.24 -1.24 -12.72
C GLY A 151 -4.45 0.05 -12.90
N LEU A 152 -5.08 1.11 -13.42
CA LEU A 152 -4.51 2.45 -13.52
C LEU A 152 -4.81 3.34 -12.32
N SER A 153 -5.63 2.86 -11.37
CA SER A 153 -6.18 3.66 -10.27
C SER A 153 -6.87 4.96 -10.73
N ASP A 154 -7.41 4.99 -11.95
CA ASP A 154 -8.06 6.19 -12.53
C ASP A 154 -9.56 6.22 -12.23
N LEU A 155 -9.90 6.85 -11.11
CA LEU A 155 -11.29 7.01 -10.66
C LEU A 155 -12.13 7.84 -11.64
N ASN A 156 -11.53 8.79 -12.35
CA ASN A 156 -12.26 9.68 -13.25
C ASN A 156 -12.72 8.92 -14.49
N VAL A 157 -11.81 8.18 -15.13
CA VAL A 157 -12.17 7.31 -16.25
C VAL A 157 -13.14 6.22 -15.80
N GLY A 158 -12.92 5.63 -14.61
CA GLY A 158 -13.85 4.65 -14.04
C GLY A 158 -15.29 5.17 -13.88
N ARG A 159 -15.46 6.43 -13.46
CA ARG A 159 -16.78 7.09 -13.37
C ARG A 159 -17.43 7.31 -14.73
N LEU A 160 -16.65 7.68 -15.76
CA LEU A 160 -17.16 7.81 -17.13
C LEU A 160 -17.64 6.46 -17.68
N VAL A 161 -16.85 5.40 -17.49
CA VAL A 161 -17.23 4.04 -17.90
C VAL A 161 -18.48 3.56 -17.13
N HIS A 162 -18.62 3.91 -15.85
CA HIS A 162 -19.85 3.62 -15.09
C HIS A 162 -21.08 4.39 -15.62
N GLN A 163 -20.94 5.66 -16.02
CA GLN A 163 -22.05 6.36 -16.68
C GLN A 163 -22.45 5.66 -17.98
N HIS A 164 -21.47 5.20 -18.77
CA HIS A 164 -21.72 4.43 -19.99
C HIS A 164 -22.43 3.11 -19.72
N LEU A 165 -22.06 2.41 -18.65
CA LEU A 165 -22.72 1.18 -18.21
C LEU A 165 -24.24 1.39 -18.02
N VAL A 166 -24.59 2.48 -17.33
CA VAL A 166 -25.99 2.84 -17.06
C VAL A 166 -26.71 3.16 -18.38
N CYS A 167 -26.12 4.00 -19.23
CA CYS A 167 -26.67 4.33 -20.54
C CYS A 167 -26.82 3.10 -21.46
N CYS A 168 -25.98 2.09 -21.29
CA CYS A 168 -26.04 0.87 -22.09
C CYS A 168 -27.06 -0.15 -21.58
N GLY A 169 -27.57 0.02 -20.35
CA GLY A 169 -28.54 -0.88 -19.73
C GLY A 169 -27.92 -2.17 -19.18
N CYS A 170 -26.60 -2.24 -18.99
CA CYS A 170 -25.93 -3.44 -18.47
C CYS A 170 -25.72 -3.41 -16.94
N SER A 171 -26.35 -2.47 -16.23
CA SER A 171 -26.18 -2.25 -14.78
C SER A 171 -26.73 -3.35 -13.87
N HIS A 172 -27.50 -4.30 -14.43
CA HIS A 172 -28.09 -5.42 -13.68
C HIS A 172 -27.31 -6.73 -13.85
N ASP A 173 -26.25 -6.73 -14.69
CA ASP A 173 -25.42 -7.91 -14.89
C ASP A 173 -24.48 -8.12 -13.69
N VAL A 174 -24.56 -9.29 -13.07
CA VAL A 174 -23.82 -9.61 -11.84
C VAL A 174 -22.31 -9.51 -12.04
N PHE A 175 -21.78 -9.97 -13.18
CA PHE A 175 -20.36 -9.91 -13.46
C PHE A 175 -19.89 -8.47 -13.70
N VAL A 176 -20.70 -7.66 -14.37
CA VAL A 176 -20.38 -6.25 -14.60
C VAL A 176 -20.42 -5.45 -13.30
N THR A 177 -21.41 -5.68 -12.44
CA THR A 177 -21.49 -5.01 -11.13
C THR A 177 -20.36 -5.44 -10.18
N ALA A 178 -19.92 -6.70 -10.22
CA ALA A 178 -18.72 -7.15 -9.49
C ALA A 178 -17.44 -6.47 -9.98
N ALA A 179 -17.28 -6.28 -11.30
CA ALA A 179 -16.14 -5.55 -11.86
C ALA A 179 -16.17 -4.06 -11.52
N LEU A 180 -17.36 -3.44 -11.52
CA LEU A 180 -17.57 -2.06 -11.10
C LEU A 180 -17.22 -1.86 -9.61
N LEU A 181 -17.61 -2.81 -8.78
CA LEU A 181 -17.28 -2.87 -7.35
C LEU A 181 -15.77 -2.89 -7.13
N ASP A 182 -15.07 -3.83 -7.78
CA ASP A 182 -13.61 -3.97 -7.70
C ASP A 182 -12.89 -2.69 -8.17
N MET A 183 -13.39 -2.04 -9.22
CA MET A 183 -12.86 -0.77 -9.71
C MET A 183 -12.96 0.33 -8.67
N TYR A 184 -14.14 0.56 -8.08
CA TYR A 184 -14.27 1.59 -7.05
C TYR A 184 -13.43 1.30 -5.81
N ALA A 185 -13.33 0.03 -5.42
CA ALA A 185 -12.50 -0.39 -4.29
C ALA A 185 -11.01 -0.10 -4.54
N LYS A 186 -10.47 -0.49 -5.70
CA LYS A 186 -9.05 -0.27 -6.05
C LYS A 186 -8.71 1.18 -6.36
N CYS A 187 -9.66 1.96 -6.85
CA CYS A 187 -9.52 3.42 -7.01
C CYS A 187 -9.70 4.20 -5.69
N GLY A 188 -9.83 3.52 -4.55
CA GLY A 188 -9.94 4.11 -3.22
C GLY A 188 -11.26 4.80 -2.89
N HIS A 189 -12.29 4.63 -3.72
CA HIS A 189 -13.62 5.19 -3.49
C HIS A 189 -14.55 4.19 -2.77
N THR A 190 -14.14 3.76 -1.58
CA THR A 190 -14.79 2.70 -0.79
C THR A 190 -16.27 2.94 -0.51
N LYS A 191 -16.71 4.20 -0.38
CA LYS A 191 -18.13 4.56 -0.22
C LYS A 191 -18.96 4.18 -1.46
N ALA A 192 -18.47 4.47 -2.66
CA ALA A 192 -19.18 4.08 -3.89
C ALA A 192 -19.13 2.56 -4.10
N ALA A 193 -18.00 1.93 -3.79
CA ALA A 193 -17.90 0.46 -3.79
C ALA A 193 -18.97 -0.15 -2.87
N ARG A 194 -19.11 0.37 -1.65
CA ARG A 194 -20.14 -0.07 -0.71
C ARG A 194 -21.57 0.10 -1.26
N LEU A 195 -21.87 1.24 -1.89
CA LEU A 195 -23.18 1.48 -2.52
C LEU A 195 -23.46 0.51 -3.67
N VAL A 196 -22.45 0.15 -4.46
CA VAL A 196 -22.60 -0.88 -5.52
C VAL A 196 -22.90 -2.22 -4.86
N PHE A 197 -22.10 -2.63 -3.86
CA PHE A 197 -22.29 -3.88 -3.14
C PHE A 197 -23.69 -4.02 -2.52
N ASP A 198 -24.16 -2.97 -1.84
CA ASP A 198 -25.48 -2.98 -1.20
C ASP A 198 -26.63 -3.13 -2.22
N LYS A 199 -26.44 -2.66 -3.45
CA LYS A 199 -27.41 -2.80 -4.56
C LYS A 199 -27.34 -4.13 -5.31
N MET A 200 -26.30 -4.94 -5.11
CA MET A 200 -26.19 -6.24 -5.77
C MET A 200 -27.23 -7.23 -5.22
N SER A 201 -27.95 -7.90 -6.12
CA SER A 201 -28.96 -8.91 -5.79
C SER A 201 -28.35 -10.25 -5.36
N VAL A 202 -27.21 -10.62 -5.96
CA VAL A 202 -26.45 -11.83 -5.64
C VAL A 202 -25.02 -11.41 -5.31
N ARG A 203 -24.52 -11.88 -4.16
CA ARG A 203 -23.18 -11.55 -3.64
C ARG A 203 -22.42 -12.84 -3.40
N ASP A 204 -21.55 -13.17 -4.34
CA ASP A 204 -20.67 -14.32 -4.21
C ASP A 204 -19.39 -13.96 -3.43
N VAL A 205 -18.54 -14.97 -3.19
CA VAL A 205 -17.26 -14.79 -2.49
C VAL A 205 -16.39 -13.70 -3.11
N VAL A 206 -16.47 -13.48 -4.43
CA VAL A 206 -15.67 -12.47 -5.14
C VAL A 206 -16.09 -11.07 -4.69
N CYS A 207 -17.40 -10.80 -4.64
CA CYS A 207 -17.94 -9.51 -4.22
C CYS A 207 -17.54 -9.16 -2.78
N TRP A 208 -17.67 -10.13 -1.86
CA TRP A 208 -17.24 -9.96 -0.47
C TRP A 208 -15.72 -9.72 -0.38
N THR A 209 -14.94 -10.52 -1.10
CA THR A 209 -13.47 -10.41 -1.12
C THR A 209 -13.02 -9.05 -1.65
N SER A 210 -13.63 -8.54 -2.74
CA SER A 210 -13.33 -7.21 -3.28
C SER A 210 -13.63 -6.09 -2.29
N MET A 211 -14.70 -6.19 -1.50
CA MET A 211 -14.98 -5.20 -0.45
C MET A 211 -14.00 -5.29 0.73
N ILE A 212 -13.73 -6.50 1.24
CA ILE A 212 -12.82 -6.71 2.37
C ILE A 212 -11.40 -6.25 2.00
N SER A 213 -10.89 -6.70 0.85
CA SER A 213 -9.59 -6.26 0.36
C SER A 213 -9.59 -4.77 0.04
N GLY A 214 -10.65 -4.24 -0.57
CA GLY A 214 -10.82 -2.82 -0.82
C GLY A 214 -10.71 -1.98 0.44
N TYR A 215 -11.42 -2.33 1.51
CA TYR A 215 -11.31 -1.63 2.79
C TYR A 215 -9.90 -1.73 3.38
N ALA A 216 -9.28 -2.92 3.37
CA ALA A 216 -7.96 -3.15 3.94
C ALA A 216 -6.87 -2.31 3.25
N HIS A 217 -6.84 -2.32 1.91
CA HIS A 217 -5.83 -1.58 1.13
C HIS A 217 -6.00 -0.06 1.24
N ASN A 218 -7.21 0.42 1.54
CA ASN A 218 -7.48 1.84 1.75
C ASN A 218 -7.36 2.28 3.22
N GLY A 219 -6.83 1.42 4.10
CA GLY A 219 -6.63 1.73 5.52
C GLY A 219 -7.90 1.77 6.37
N CYS A 220 -9.04 1.35 5.83
CA CYS A 220 -10.32 1.22 6.54
C CYS A 220 -10.34 -0.08 7.37
N ASN A 221 -9.37 -0.24 8.26
CA ASN A 221 -9.11 -1.51 8.96
C ASN A 221 -10.30 -1.95 9.84
N SER A 222 -10.98 -1.01 10.49
CA SER A 222 -12.17 -1.32 11.30
C SER A 222 -13.32 -1.84 10.43
N GLU A 223 -13.56 -1.21 9.29
CA GLU A 223 -14.57 -1.63 8.31
C GLU A 223 -14.24 -3.00 7.73
N THR A 224 -12.96 -3.31 7.47
CA THR A 224 -12.53 -4.66 7.05
C THR A 224 -12.98 -5.73 8.05
N MET A 225 -12.76 -5.50 9.35
CA MET A 225 -13.15 -6.44 10.41
C MET A 225 -14.67 -6.63 10.45
N VAL A 226 -15.43 -5.52 10.46
CA VAL A 226 -16.90 -5.56 10.48
C VAL A 226 -17.46 -6.29 9.26
N PHE A 227 -16.88 -6.04 8.09
CA PHE A 227 -17.37 -6.64 6.84
C PHE A 227 -17.02 -8.13 6.74
N PHE A 228 -15.91 -8.57 7.34
CA PHE A 228 -15.58 -9.98 7.48
C PHE A 228 -16.55 -10.72 8.40
N ASP A 229 -16.93 -10.12 9.53
CA ASP A 229 -17.96 -10.68 10.41
C ASP A 229 -19.31 -10.79 9.69
N LEU A 230 -19.67 -9.79 8.88
CA LEU A 230 -20.87 -9.80 8.07
C LEU A 230 -20.83 -10.88 6.97
N MET A 231 -19.69 -11.07 6.30
CA MET A 231 -19.48 -12.15 5.33
C MET A 231 -19.75 -13.52 5.95
N ARG A 232 -19.17 -13.75 7.15
CA ARG A 232 -19.34 -14.99 7.91
C ARG A 232 -20.77 -15.19 8.38
N ALA A 233 -21.42 -14.14 8.91
CA ALA A 233 -22.82 -14.18 9.32
C ALA A 233 -23.78 -14.45 8.14
N SER A 234 -23.36 -14.09 6.92
CA SER A 234 -24.08 -14.38 5.67
C SER A 234 -23.83 -15.80 5.15
N GLY A 235 -23.08 -16.64 5.87
CA GLY A 235 -22.77 -18.02 5.47
C GLY A 235 -21.78 -18.15 4.31
N VAL A 236 -21.10 -17.07 3.91
CA VAL A 236 -20.16 -17.09 2.80
C VAL A 236 -18.77 -17.47 3.30
N GLN A 237 -18.20 -18.54 2.75
CA GLN A 237 -16.85 -19.00 3.11
C GLN A 237 -15.77 -18.03 2.61
N SER A 238 -14.86 -17.69 3.50
CA SER A 238 -13.69 -16.86 3.21
C SER A 238 -12.69 -17.58 2.31
N ASN A 239 -12.09 -16.86 1.37
CA ASN A 239 -10.93 -17.34 0.60
C ASN A 239 -9.61 -16.77 1.16
N ARG A 240 -8.49 -17.25 0.62
CA ARG A 240 -7.14 -16.80 0.98
C ARG A 240 -6.99 -15.27 0.99
N VAL A 241 -7.51 -14.57 -0.03
CA VAL A 241 -7.37 -13.11 -0.17
C VAL A 241 -8.13 -12.36 0.94
N SER A 242 -9.34 -12.81 1.27
CA SER A 242 -10.12 -12.24 2.36
C SER A 242 -9.43 -12.43 3.72
N ILE A 243 -8.86 -13.61 3.98
CA ILE A 243 -8.12 -13.90 5.21
C ILE A 243 -6.87 -13.01 5.34
N LEU A 244 -6.06 -12.92 4.28
CA LEU A 244 -4.87 -12.05 4.26
C LEU A 244 -5.25 -10.58 4.53
N SER A 245 -6.35 -10.12 3.95
CA SER A 245 -6.83 -8.74 4.13
C SER A 245 -7.27 -8.46 5.57
N VAL A 246 -7.90 -9.44 6.22
CA VAL A 246 -8.39 -9.32 7.60
C VAL A 246 -7.23 -9.43 8.61
N LEU A 247 -6.26 -10.30 8.37
CA LEU A 247 -5.03 -10.37 9.18
C LEU A 247 -4.24 -9.06 9.12
N LEU A 248 -4.11 -8.47 7.92
CA LEU A 248 -3.51 -7.14 7.73
C LEU A 248 -4.23 -6.07 8.54
N ALA A 249 -5.56 -6.01 8.42
CA ALA A 249 -6.38 -5.03 9.16
C ALA A 249 -6.26 -5.21 10.68
N CYS A 250 -6.28 -6.46 11.16
CA CYS A 250 -6.11 -6.79 12.57
C CYS A 250 -4.74 -6.33 13.10
N GLY A 251 -3.66 -6.63 12.36
CA GLY A 251 -2.32 -6.16 12.68
C GLY A 251 -2.24 -4.63 12.71
N ASN A 252 -2.84 -3.93 11.76
CA ASN A 252 -2.85 -2.46 11.74
C ASN A 252 -3.63 -1.85 12.92
N LEU A 253 -4.67 -2.51 13.41
CA LEU A 253 -5.41 -2.10 14.60
C LEU A 253 -4.67 -2.44 15.91
N GLY A 254 -3.73 -3.39 15.87
CA GLY A 254 -3.07 -3.91 17.06
C GLY A 254 -4.02 -4.72 17.95
N ALA A 255 -5.05 -5.34 17.35
CA ALA A 255 -6.11 -6.06 18.06
C ALA A 255 -5.71 -7.52 18.34
N LEU A 256 -4.86 -7.73 19.34
CA LEU A 256 -4.29 -9.04 19.68
C LEU A 256 -5.35 -10.12 19.93
N ARG A 257 -6.43 -9.82 20.66
CA ARG A 257 -7.47 -10.82 20.99
C ARG A 257 -8.25 -11.25 19.76
N LYS A 258 -8.60 -10.30 18.89
CA LYS A 258 -9.14 -10.63 17.57
C LYS A 258 -8.14 -11.41 16.72
N GLY A 259 -6.85 -11.10 16.83
CA GLY A 259 -5.77 -11.82 16.17
C GLY A 259 -5.69 -13.30 16.56
N GLU A 260 -5.77 -13.61 17.85
CA GLU A 260 -5.81 -14.98 18.38
C GLU A 260 -7.04 -15.75 17.87
N TRP A 261 -8.20 -15.08 17.84
CA TRP A 261 -9.42 -15.64 17.29
C TRP A 261 -9.29 -15.91 15.77
N LEU A 262 -8.72 -14.97 15.00
CA LEU A 262 -8.45 -15.13 13.58
C LEU A 262 -7.46 -16.26 13.29
N HIS A 263 -6.42 -16.41 14.11
CA HIS A 263 -5.49 -17.52 13.99
C HIS A 263 -6.19 -18.86 14.21
N SER A 264 -7.07 -18.94 15.21
CA SER A 264 -7.91 -20.14 15.44
C SER A 264 -8.81 -20.43 14.24
N TYR A 265 -9.39 -19.38 13.62
CA TYR A 265 -10.19 -19.51 12.41
C TYR A 265 -9.36 -20.00 11.21
N VAL A 266 -8.12 -19.52 11.03
CA VAL A 266 -7.19 -19.99 9.99
C VAL A 266 -6.94 -21.49 10.11
N ILE A 267 -6.69 -21.97 11.33
CA ILE A 267 -6.50 -23.41 11.61
C ILE A 267 -7.78 -24.21 11.30
N GLN A 268 -8.94 -23.71 11.73
CA GLN A 268 -10.23 -24.40 11.48
C GLN A 268 -10.58 -24.50 9.99
N THR A 269 -10.02 -23.61 9.16
CA THR A 269 -10.31 -23.55 7.73
C THR A 269 -9.23 -24.20 6.87
N GLY A 270 -8.17 -24.76 7.46
CA GLY A 270 -7.10 -25.46 6.76
C GLY A 270 -6.07 -24.53 6.07
N PHE A 271 -6.14 -23.22 6.33
CA PHE A 271 -5.22 -22.25 5.72
C PHE A 271 -3.88 -22.15 6.45
N GLU A 272 -3.69 -22.81 7.59
CA GLU A 272 -2.44 -22.87 8.34
C GLU A 272 -1.28 -23.48 7.53
N TYR A 273 -1.59 -24.34 6.56
CA TYR A 273 -0.59 -24.94 5.66
C TYR A 273 -0.18 -24.03 4.50
N ASP A 274 -0.88 -22.90 4.30
CA ASP A 274 -0.51 -21.91 3.30
C ASP A 274 0.57 -20.99 3.87
N ILE A 275 1.80 -21.10 3.34
CA ILE A 275 2.95 -20.33 3.82
C ILE A 275 2.74 -18.81 3.82
N LEU A 276 1.95 -18.27 2.88
CA LEU A 276 1.64 -16.84 2.86
C LEU A 276 0.67 -16.48 3.98
N VAL A 277 -0.31 -17.33 4.28
CA VAL A 277 -1.23 -17.12 5.40
C VAL A 277 -0.49 -17.27 6.73
N ALA A 278 0.34 -18.30 6.90
CA ALA A 278 1.18 -18.48 8.09
C ALA A 278 2.07 -17.25 8.33
N THR A 279 2.73 -16.75 7.28
CA THR A 279 3.55 -15.53 7.36
C THR A 279 2.71 -14.28 7.71
N ALA A 280 1.48 -14.17 7.20
CA ALA A 280 0.58 -13.08 7.54
C ALA A 280 0.06 -13.15 8.99
N VAL A 281 -0.17 -14.35 9.53
CA VAL A 281 -0.51 -14.54 10.95
C VAL A 281 0.68 -14.14 11.83
N MET A 282 1.91 -14.50 11.45
CA MET A 282 3.12 -14.05 12.16
C MET A 282 3.22 -12.52 12.17
N ASP A 283 3.10 -11.87 11.00
CA ASP A 283 3.13 -10.40 10.88
C ASP A 283 2.04 -9.74 11.71
N MET A 284 0.84 -10.32 11.75
CA MET A 284 -0.26 -9.87 12.60
C MET A 284 0.11 -9.92 14.08
N TYR A 285 0.67 -11.02 14.59
CA TYR A 285 1.11 -11.11 15.99
C TYR A 285 2.21 -10.10 16.33
N THR A 286 3.22 -9.96 15.46
CA THR A 286 4.26 -8.95 15.60
C THR A 286 3.62 -7.56 15.71
N LYS A 287 2.74 -7.20 14.78
CA LYS A 287 2.05 -5.90 14.75
C LYS A 287 1.06 -5.69 15.91
N CYS A 288 0.59 -6.76 16.54
CA CYS A 288 -0.19 -6.70 17.79
C CYS A 288 0.68 -6.65 19.06
N GLY A 289 2.01 -6.60 18.91
CA GLY A 289 2.94 -6.49 20.04
C GLY A 289 3.15 -7.80 20.79
N SER A 290 2.97 -8.95 20.14
CA SER A 290 3.36 -10.26 20.68
C SER A 290 4.39 -10.92 19.78
N LEU A 291 5.66 -10.52 19.98
CA LEU A 291 6.78 -11.07 19.24
C LEU A 291 7.04 -12.54 19.60
N GLU A 292 6.69 -12.94 20.82
CA GLU A 292 6.86 -14.30 21.31
C GLU A 292 5.97 -15.29 20.55
N LEU A 293 4.71 -14.94 20.31
CA LEU A 293 3.80 -15.76 19.52
C LEU A 293 4.21 -15.81 18.05
N ALA A 294 4.66 -14.68 17.49
CA ALA A 294 5.21 -14.64 16.14
C ALA A 294 6.44 -15.55 15.98
N ARG A 295 7.35 -15.54 16.97
CA ARG A 295 8.54 -16.41 17.00
C ARG A 295 8.17 -17.88 17.06
N ARG A 296 7.27 -18.27 17.96
CA ARG A 296 6.81 -19.67 18.07
C ARG A 296 6.20 -20.16 16.77
N LEU A 297 5.31 -19.38 16.17
CA LEU A 297 4.71 -19.73 14.89
C LEU A 297 5.75 -19.83 13.78
N PHE A 298 6.73 -18.93 13.75
CA PHE A 298 7.85 -19.05 12.84
C PHE A 298 8.58 -20.38 13.06
N ASP A 299 9.00 -20.72 14.28
CA ASP A 299 9.70 -21.97 14.58
C ASP A 299 8.93 -23.19 14.06
N ASP A 300 7.63 -23.24 14.34
CA ASP A 300 6.74 -24.35 13.99
C ASP A 300 6.41 -24.43 12.49
N THR A 301 6.56 -23.35 11.72
CA THR A 301 6.18 -23.31 10.30
C THR A 301 7.13 -24.16 9.44
N PRO A 302 6.71 -25.28 8.82
CA PRO A 302 7.56 -26.02 7.90
C PRO A 302 7.74 -25.29 6.57
N GLY A 303 8.81 -25.58 5.82
CA GLY A 303 8.97 -25.09 4.45
C GLY A 303 9.09 -23.57 4.30
N LYS A 304 9.63 -22.88 5.32
CA LYS A 304 9.84 -21.42 5.35
C LYS A 304 10.55 -20.92 4.09
N ASP A 305 9.87 -20.07 3.32
CA ASP A 305 10.44 -19.40 2.15
C ASP A 305 11.15 -18.08 2.54
N VAL A 306 11.76 -17.43 1.56
CA VAL A 306 12.45 -16.14 1.76
C VAL A 306 11.54 -15.05 2.36
N VAL A 307 10.24 -15.10 2.10
CA VAL A 307 9.27 -14.13 2.61
C VAL A 307 9.05 -14.35 4.12
N CYS A 308 8.86 -15.60 4.54
CA CYS A 308 8.71 -15.97 5.95
C CYS A 308 9.96 -15.58 6.78
N TRP A 309 11.17 -15.88 6.29
CA TRP A 309 12.42 -15.47 6.93
C TRP A 309 12.56 -13.95 7.03
N SER A 310 12.29 -13.23 5.93
CA SER A 310 12.38 -11.76 5.90
C SER A 310 11.36 -11.12 6.86
N ALA A 311 10.16 -11.68 6.98
CA ALA A 311 9.14 -11.22 7.93
C ALA A 311 9.60 -11.34 9.38
N MET A 312 10.27 -12.42 9.76
CA MET A 312 10.80 -12.58 11.13
C MET A 312 11.99 -11.65 11.40
N ILE A 313 12.87 -11.43 10.42
CA ILE A 313 13.97 -10.44 10.50
C ILE A 313 13.39 -9.03 10.74
N ALA A 314 12.38 -8.66 9.94
CA ALA A 314 11.67 -7.38 10.09
C ALA A 314 10.98 -7.26 11.45
N SER A 315 10.38 -8.36 11.93
CA SER A 315 9.68 -8.41 13.22
C SER A 315 10.61 -8.07 14.38
N TYR A 316 11.80 -8.66 14.42
CA TYR A 316 12.81 -8.28 15.41
C TYR A 316 13.26 -6.82 15.26
N GLY A 317 13.42 -6.33 14.03
CA GLY A 317 13.82 -4.95 13.74
C GLY A 317 12.84 -3.90 14.24
N ILE A 318 11.53 -4.07 13.98
CA ILE A 318 10.51 -3.13 14.48
C ILE A 318 10.34 -3.23 16.00
N HIS A 319 10.76 -4.32 16.65
CA HIS A 319 10.80 -4.44 18.10
C HIS A 319 12.10 -3.93 18.74
N GLY A 320 13.04 -3.40 17.95
CA GLY A 320 14.33 -2.90 18.45
C GLY A 320 15.34 -3.99 18.82
N GLN A 321 15.12 -5.22 18.37
CA GLN A 321 15.96 -6.38 18.68
C GLN A 321 16.91 -6.69 17.51
N GLY A 322 17.73 -5.72 17.10
CA GLY A 322 18.59 -5.83 15.93
C GLY A 322 19.59 -6.99 15.96
N ARG A 323 20.07 -7.38 17.14
CA ARG A 323 20.95 -8.55 17.29
C ARG A 323 20.23 -9.85 16.97
N ASN A 324 19.03 -10.05 17.51
CA ASN A 324 18.20 -11.21 17.19
C ASN A 324 17.82 -11.25 15.70
N SER A 325 17.61 -10.08 15.09
CA SER A 325 17.38 -9.97 13.65
C SER A 325 18.58 -10.46 12.82
N LEU A 326 19.82 -10.13 13.23
CA LEU A 326 21.05 -10.67 12.63
C LEU A 326 21.20 -12.17 12.86
N ASP A 327 20.82 -12.68 14.03
CA ASP A 327 20.84 -14.12 14.32
C ASP A 327 19.90 -14.89 13.39
N VAL A 328 18.66 -14.39 13.20
CA VAL A 328 17.71 -14.99 12.25
C VAL A 328 18.21 -14.91 10.81
N PHE A 329 18.87 -13.81 10.41
CA PHE A 329 19.50 -13.72 9.10
C PHE A 329 20.60 -14.77 8.93
N ASN A 330 21.44 -14.99 9.94
CA ASN A 330 22.45 -16.04 9.90
C ASN A 330 21.84 -17.45 9.85
N ASP A 331 20.75 -17.69 10.58
CA ASP A 331 20.00 -18.95 10.53
C ASP A 331 19.38 -19.21 9.15
N MET A 332 18.88 -18.16 8.48
CA MET A 332 18.41 -18.23 7.10
C MET A 332 19.52 -18.70 6.15
N LEU A 333 20.73 -18.17 6.31
CA LEU A 333 21.90 -18.57 5.51
C LEU A 333 22.31 -20.02 5.81
N ARG A 334 22.30 -20.44 7.08
CA ARG A 334 22.56 -21.84 7.49
C ARG A 334 21.52 -22.81 6.91
N ALA A 335 20.27 -22.38 6.83
CA ALA A 335 19.18 -23.10 6.19
C ALA A 335 19.27 -23.09 4.64
N LYS A 336 20.31 -22.45 4.07
CA LYS A 336 20.56 -22.34 2.62
C LYS A 336 19.44 -21.63 1.85
N VAL A 337 18.66 -20.78 2.54
CA VAL A 337 17.67 -19.92 1.89
C VAL A 337 18.38 -18.65 1.44
N LYS A 338 18.34 -18.35 0.14
CA LYS A 338 19.03 -17.19 -0.42
C LYS A 338 18.29 -15.90 -0.05
N PRO A 339 18.98 -14.88 0.51
CA PRO A 339 18.38 -13.58 0.75
C PRO A 339 18.07 -12.86 -0.56
N ASN A 340 17.08 -11.97 -0.52
CA ASN A 340 16.72 -11.10 -1.62
C ASN A 340 16.82 -9.62 -1.20
N HIS A 341 16.50 -8.69 -2.11
CA HIS A 341 16.53 -7.25 -1.82
C HIS A 341 15.68 -6.86 -0.59
N VAL A 342 14.52 -7.50 -0.39
CA VAL A 342 13.63 -7.28 0.77
C VAL A 342 14.31 -7.75 2.06
N THR A 343 14.94 -8.92 2.07
CA THR A 343 15.70 -9.42 3.23
C THR A 343 16.74 -8.39 3.69
N PHE A 344 17.48 -7.80 2.74
CA PHE A 344 18.44 -6.75 3.04
C PHE A 344 17.78 -5.45 3.51
N THR A 345 16.63 -5.05 2.98
CA THR A 345 15.87 -3.92 3.53
C THR A 345 15.50 -4.17 4.99
N CYS A 346 15.01 -5.36 5.33
CA CYS A 346 14.63 -5.73 6.70
C CYS A 346 15.82 -5.68 7.67
N ILE A 347 16.97 -6.26 7.29
CA ILE A 347 18.14 -6.28 8.19
C ILE A 347 18.77 -4.89 8.36
N LEU A 348 18.80 -4.06 7.31
CA LEU A 348 19.34 -2.70 7.38
C LEU A 348 18.45 -1.79 8.23
N SER A 349 17.12 -1.87 8.06
CA SER A 349 16.17 -1.16 8.93
C SER A 349 16.31 -1.60 10.40
N SER A 350 16.51 -2.90 10.63
CA SER A 350 16.74 -3.46 11.96
C SER A 350 18.03 -2.95 12.61
N CYS A 351 19.12 -2.90 11.84
CA CYS A 351 20.37 -2.26 12.27
C CYS A 351 20.17 -0.77 12.56
N SER A 352 19.43 -0.05 11.70
CA SER A 352 19.10 1.36 11.88
C SER A 352 18.35 1.62 13.18
N HIS A 353 17.34 0.83 13.52
CA HIS A 353 16.56 1.01 14.74
C HIS A 353 17.29 0.58 16.02
N SER A 354 18.39 -0.15 15.88
CA SER A 354 19.17 -0.71 17.00
C SER A 354 20.57 -0.10 17.13
N GLY A 355 20.92 0.87 16.28
CA GLY A 355 22.22 1.55 16.30
C GLY A 355 23.40 0.65 15.93
N LEU A 356 23.17 -0.40 15.15
CA LEU A 356 24.19 -1.38 14.75
C LEU A 356 24.91 -0.93 13.47
N LEU A 357 25.61 0.21 13.54
CA LEU A 357 26.24 0.86 12.39
C LEU A 357 27.18 -0.06 11.61
N GLU A 358 28.14 -0.67 12.30
CA GLU A 358 29.15 -1.53 11.67
C GLU A 358 28.55 -2.78 11.04
N GLN A 359 27.55 -3.39 11.69
CA GLN A 359 26.85 -4.55 11.14
C GLN A 359 26.00 -4.14 9.93
N GLY A 360 25.33 -2.98 9.97
CA GLY A 360 24.59 -2.44 8.85
C GLY A 360 25.47 -2.20 7.62
N LYS A 361 26.64 -1.57 7.80
CA LYS A 361 27.63 -1.39 6.72
C LYS A 361 28.08 -2.72 6.10
N LYS A 362 28.44 -3.70 6.94
CA LYS A 362 28.81 -5.06 6.48
C LYS A 362 27.69 -5.77 5.72
N CYS A 363 26.45 -5.65 6.18
CA CYS A 363 25.29 -6.20 5.48
C CYS A 363 25.07 -5.51 4.13
N PHE A 364 25.22 -4.18 4.06
CA PHE A 364 25.06 -3.42 2.83
C PHE A 364 26.13 -3.78 1.78
N GLU A 365 27.39 -3.93 2.20
CA GLU A 365 28.48 -4.34 1.32
C GLU A 365 28.33 -5.79 0.83
N SER A 366 27.98 -6.72 1.73
CA SER A 366 27.80 -8.13 1.37
C SER A 366 26.66 -8.35 0.37
N MET A 367 25.62 -7.51 0.40
CA MET A 367 24.50 -7.55 -0.56
C MET A 367 24.98 -7.60 -2.01
N ALA A 368 25.90 -6.72 -2.40
CA ALA A 368 26.48 -6.70 -3.74
C ALA A 368 27.62 -7.72 -3.90
N LYS A 369 28.53 -7.78 -2.93
CA LYS A 369 29.78 -8.56 -3.02
C LYS A 369 29.55 -10.07 -2.97
N ASP A 370 28.74 -10.53 -2.02
CA ASP A 370 28.59 -11.94 -1.70
C ASP A 370 27.33 -12.55 -2.34
N PHE A 371 26.28 -11.74 -2.54
CA PHE A 371 24.99 -12.20 -3.07
C PHE A 371 24.67 -11.69 -4.48
N GLY A 372 25.46 -10.77 -5.04
CA GLY A 372 25.24 -10.22 -6.38
C GLY A 372 23.93 -9.42 -6.51
N ILE A 373 23.42 -8.87 -5.41
CA ILE A 373 22.17 -8.11 -5.39
C ILE A 373 22.49 -6.63 -5.44
N SER A 374 22.00 -5.92 -6.46
CA SER A 374 22.18 -4.48 -6.56
C SER A 374 21.26 -3.76 -5.56
N PRO A 375 21.77 -2.81 -4.75
CA PRO A 375 20.96 -2.01 -3.83
C PRO A 375 19.86 -1.22 -4.55
N GLN A 376 18.65 -1.28 -4.02
CA GLN A 376 17.50 -0.48 -4.48
C GLN A 376 17.26 0.73 -3.57
N LEU A 377 16.35 1.63 -3.98
CA LEU A 377 16.00 2.85 -3.24
C LEU A 377 15.74 2.59 -1.75
N ASN A 378 15.00 1.53 -1.40
CA ASN A 378 14.72 1.16 -0.02
C ASN A 378 15.97 0.75 0.79
N ASN A 379 16.95 0.13 0.14
CA ASN A 379 18.21 -0.25 0.81
C ASN A 379 19.04 1.01 1.12
N TYR A 380 19.12 1.96 0.18
CA TYR A 380 19.74 3.27 0.42
C TYR A 380 19.02 4.06 1.50
N ALA A 381 17.69 4.07 1.50
CA ALA A 381 16.89 4.74 2.53
C ALA A 381 17.22 4.21 3.94
N CYS A 382 17.33 2.89 4.11
CA CYS A 382 17.70 2.30 5.39
C CYS A 382 19.14 2.65 5.81
N MET A 383 20.09 2.70 4.86
CA MET A 383 21.47 3.09 5.17
C MET A 383 21.60 4.57 5.54
N VAL A 384 20.89 5.45 4.83
CA VAL A 384 20.83 6.87 5.15
C VAL A 384 20.20 7.06 6.53
N ASP A 385 19.11 6.38 6.86
CA ASP A 385 18.51 6.42 8.20
C ASP A 385 19.50 5.94 9.28
N LEU A 386 20.22 4.84 9.04
CA LEU A 386 21.24 4.32 9.96
C LEU A 386 22.39 5.31 10.20
N LEU A 387 22.95 5.88 9.13
CA LEU A 387 24.02 6.88 9.20
C LEU A 387 23.53 8.16 9.89
N SER A 388 22.33 8.61 9.54
CA SER A 388 21.68 9.79 10.09
C SER A 388 21.48 9.65 11.60
N ARG A 389 20.92 8.53 12.08
CA ARG A 389 20.73 8.24 13.51
C ARG A 389 22.03 8.00 14.26
N SER A 390 23.11 7.66 13.57
CA SER A 390 24.44 7.48 14.15
C SER A 390 25.28 8.76 14.16
N GLY A 391 24.73 9.89 13.68
CA GLY A 391 25.40 11.18 13.62
C GLY A 391 26.41 11.32 12.47
N GLN A 392 26.48 10.35 11.55
CA GLN A 392 27.37 10.35 10.40
C GLN A 392 26.76 11.16 9.23
N LEU A 393 26.43 12.43 9.48
CA LEU A 393 25.66 13.27 8.54
C LEU A 393 26.37 13.45 7.20
N SER A 394 27.69 13.65 7.21
CA SER A 394 28.47 13.83 5.99
C SER A 394 28.51 12.57 5.13
N GLU A 395 28.69 11.40 5.74
CA GLU A 395 28.66 10.11 5.04
C GLU A 395 27.25 9.80 4.48
N ALA A 396 26.20 10.20 5.22
CA ALA A 396 24.83 10.08 4.73
C ALA A 396 24.57 10.98 3.51
N GLU A 397 25.04 12.23 3.53
CA GLU A 397 24.95 13.16 2.39
C GLU A 397 25.73 12.63 1.18
N GLU A 398 26.96 12.14 1.38
CA GLU A 398 27.78 11.52 0.33
C GLU A 398 27.11 10.28 -0.29
N LEU A 399 26.49 9.42 0.53
CA LEU A 399 25.76 8.25 0.03
C LEU A 399 24.59 8.64 -0.86
N ILE A 400 23.86 9.71 -0.51
CA ILE A 400 22.75 10.25 -1.33
C ILE A 400 23.26 10.85 -2.64
N GLN A 401 24.46 11.43 -2.66
CA GLN A 401 25.04 11.99 -3.88
C GLN A 401 25.55 10.91 -4.84
N ASN A 402 26.01 9.78 -4.30
CA ASN A 402 26.65 8.70 -5.07
C ASN A 402 25.71 7.56 -5.49
N MET A 403 24.44 7.58 -5.06
CA MET A 403 23.48 6.54 -5.43
C MET A 403 23.12 6.58 -6.92
N PRO A 404 22.90 5.42 -7.57
CA PRO A 404 22.65 5.33 -9.02
C PRO A 404 21.22 5.74 -9.43
N VAL A 405 20.36 6.03 -8.45
CA VAL A 405 18.95 6.42 -8.65
C VAL A 405 18.70 7.72 -7.91
N GLU A 406 17.74 8.53 -8.36
CA GLU A 406 17.42 9.80 -7.69
C GLU A 406 16.77 9.53 -6.31
N ALA A 407 17.24 10.22 -5.28
CA ALA A 407 16.69 10.12 -3.94
C ALA A 407 15.30 10.76 -3.86
N ASP A 408 14.36 10.06 -3.23
CA ASP A 408 13.03 10.59 -2.96
C ASP A 408 13.00 11.48 -1.70
N ALA A 409 11.85 12.13 -1.47
CA ALA A 409 11.65 12.99 -0.30
C ALA A 409 11.82 12.24 1.04
N SER A 410 11.62 10.92 1.08
CA SER A 410 11.73 10.11 2.29
C SER A 410 13.17 9.96 2.75
N ILE A 411 14.10 9.71 1.82
CA ILE A 411 15.54 9.60 2.12
C ILE A 411 16.06 10.92 2.69
N TRP A 412 15.77 12.03 2.01
CA TRP A 412 16.12 13.37 2.48
C TRP A 412 15.46 13.69 3.83
N GLY A 413 14.22 13.27 4.03
CA GLY A 413 13.49 13.44 5.28
C GLY A 413 14.15 12.78 6.50
N SER A 414 14.78 11.62 6.29
CA SER A 414 15.53 10.91 7.35
C SER A 414 16.73 11.73 7.81
N LEU A 415 17.47 12.31 6.85
CA LEU A 415 18.62 13.17 7.14
C LEU A 415 18.20 14.50 7.78
N LEU A 416 17.10 15.11 7.32
CA LEU A 416 16.51 16.31 7.95
C LEU A 416 16.14 16.06 9.42
N GLY A 417 15.59 14.87 9.71
CA GLY A 417 15.29 14.43 11.07
C GLY A 417 16.53 14.41 11.97
N ALA A 418 17.66 13.92 11.45
CA ALA A 418 18.92 13.92 12.17
C ALA A 418 19.53 15.32 12.32
N CYS A 419 19.37 16.23 11.35
CA CYS A 419 19.79 17.63 11.51
C CYS A 419 19.13 18.31 12.72
N ARG A 420 17.88 17.93 13.04
CA ARG A 420 17.21 18.38 14.28
C ARG A 420 17.91 17.85 15.54
N ILE A 421 18.30 16.59 15.54
CA ILE A 421 18.92 15.90 16.69
C ILE A 421 20.33 16.45 16.94
N TYR A 422 21.13 16.61 15.89
CA TYR A 422 22.54 17.04 15.99
C TYR A 422 22.72 18.57 15.80
N GLY A 423 21.63 19.31 15.57
CA GLY A 423 21.63 20.77 15.53
C GLY A 423 22.31 21.39 14.31
N ASN A 424 22.43 20.68 13.19
CA ASN A 424 23.05 21.18 11.95
C ASN A 424 22.02 21.93 11.09
N LEU A 425 21.93 23.24 11.30
CA LEU A 425 20.92 24.10 10.66
C LEU A 425 21.19 24.31 9.17
N ASP A 426 22.45 24.53 8.78
CA ASP A 426 22.79 24.83 7.39
C ASP A 426 22.51 23.64 6.47
N LEU A 427 22.77 22.42 6.96
CA LEU A 427 22.39 21.20 6.25
C LEU A 427 20.87 21.03 6.18
N ALA A 428 20.15 21.33 7.28
CA ALA A 428 18.69 21.23 7.31
C ALA A 428 18.01 22.13 6.26
N GLU A 429 18.51 23.35 6.06
CA GLU A 429 17.96 24.28 5.06
C GLU A 429 18.15 23.75 3.63
N ARG A 430 19.36 23.28 3.28
CA ARG A 430 19.63 22.69 1.96
C ARG A 430 18.77 21.47 1.67
N ILE A 431 18.62 20.59 2.67
CA ILE A 431 17.80 19.38 2.54
C ILE A 431 16.33 19.75 2.36
N ALA A 432 15.84 20.73 3.12
CA ALA A 432 14.45 21.15 3.04
C ALA A 432 14.10 21.74 1.66
N ASP A 433 14.99 22.53 1.08
CA ASP A 433 14.81 23.04 -0.29
C ASP A 433 14.65 21.88 -1.28
N ARG A 434 15.50 20.85 -1.18
CA ARG A 434 15.40 19.66 -2.04
C ARG A 434 14.12 18.85 -1.81
N ILE A 435 13.69 18.68 -0.56
CA ILE A 435 12.42 18.01 -0.23
C ILE A 435 11.24 18.78 -0.83
N PHE A 436 11.24 20.11 -0.77
CA PHE A 436 10.12 20.92 -1.27
C PHE A 436 10.07 21.02 -2.79
N GLU A 437 11.16 20.77 -3.50
CA GLU A 437 11.17 20.53 -4.94
C GLU A 437 10.49 19.20 -5.29
N LEU A 438 10.78 18.14 -4.54
CA LEU A 438 10.29 16.77 -4.79
C LEU A 438 8.84 16.55 -4.33
N ASP A 439 8.50 17.03 -3.14
CA ASP A 439 7.17 16.92 -2.54
C ASP A 439 6.77 18.24 -1.84
N PRO A 440 6.25 19.21 -2.61
CA PRO A 440 5.87 20.52 -2.08
C PRO A 440 4.66 20.48 -1.14
N PHE A 441 3.93 19.37 -1.05
CA PHE A 441 2.67 19.26 -0.29
C PHE A 441 2.81 18.41 0.98
N HIS A 442 3.97 17.83 1.25
CA HIS A 442 4.18 17.01 2.44
C HIS A 442 4.19 17.84 3.73
N ALA A 443 3.07 17.84 4.47
CA ALA A 443 2.92 18.58 5.72
C ALA A 443 4.00 18.23 6.77
N GLY A 444 4.40 16.96 6.84
CA GLY A 444 5.37 16.47 7.84
C GLY A 444 6.73 17.15 7.78
N TYR A 445 7.27 17.41 6.59
CA TYR A 445 8.59 18.03 6.44
C TYR A 445 8.57 19.53 6.71
N HIS A 446 7.46 20.19 6.37
CA HIS A 446 7.23 21.58 6.77
C HIS A 446 7.19 21.71 8.30
N VAL A 447 6.45 20.82 8.98
CA VAL A 447 6.43 20.79 10.45
C VAL A 447 7.83 20.51 11.00
N LEU A 448 8.55 19.53 10.46
CA LEU A 448 9.91 19.20 10.91
C LEU A 448 10.87 20.39 10.78
N LEU A 449 10.89 21.07 9.63
CA LEU A 449 11.70 22.27 9.43
C LEU A 449 11.28 23.42 10.36
N SER A 450 9.97 23.64 10.51
CA SER A 450 9.44 24.62 11.47
C SER A 450 9.90 24.32 12.89
N ASN A 451 10.00 23.05 13.27
CA ASN A 451 10.47 22.65 14.60
C ASN A 451 11.97 22.88 14.77
N ILE A 452 12.77 22.65 13.71
CA ILE A 452 14.20 22.95 13.70
C ILE A 452 14.43 24.45 13.90
N TYR A 453 13.64 25.31 13.23
CA TYR A 453 13.69 26.75 13.43
C TYR A 453 13.26 27.19 14.82
N ALA A 454 12.19 26.60 15.36
CA ALA A 454 11.69 26.89 16.70
C ALA A 454 12.75 26.56 17.78
N ALA A 455 13.41 25.39 17.67
CA ALA A 455 14.48 24.98 18.59
C ALA A 455 15.72 25.89 18.56
N LYS A 456 15.87 26.74 17.53
CA LYS A 456 16.93 27.76 17.40
C LYS A 456 16.38 29.18 17.58
N SER A 457 15.16 29.33 18.10
CA SER A 457 14.49 30.62 18.34
C SER A 457 14.34 31.51 17.09
N ARG A 458 14.33 30.92 15.88
CA ARG A 458 14.15 31.63 14.59
C ARG A 458 12.68 31.81 14.24
N TRP A 459 11.93 32.56 15.04
CA TRP A 459 10.47 32.72 14.90
C TRP A 459 10.00 33.32 13.56
N LYS A 460 10.81 34.18 12.92
CA LYS A 460 10.50 34.71 11.58
C LYS A 460 10.41 33.60 10.53
N GLU A 461 11.29 32.60 10.63
CA GLU A 461 11.32 31.47 9.71
C GLU A 461 10.19 30.47 9.99
N VAL A 462 9.86 30.25 11.27
CA VAL A 462 8.66 29.48 11.68
C VAL A 462 7.40 30.06 11.03
N GLU A 463 7.21 31.38 11.09
CA GLU A 463 6.06 32.04 10.48
C GLU A 463 6.08 31.98 8.94
N ARG A 464 7.27 31.99 8.32
CA ARG A 464 7.42 31.78 6.87
C ARG A 464 6.93 30.38 6.46
N VAL A 465 7.37 29.34 7.16
CA VAL A 465 6.98 27.96 6.87
C VAL A 465 5.49 27.73 7.11
N ARG A 466 4.92 28.29 8.19
CA ARG A 466 3.47 28.21 8.47
C ARG A 466 2.62 28.85 7.37
N ARG A 467 2.99 30.04 6.91
CA ARG A 467 2.29 30.71 5.79
C ARG A 467 2.36 29.88 4.51
N MET A 468 3.49 29.22 4.25
CA MET A 468 3.64 28.31 3.11
C MET A 468 2.69 27.11 3.20
N MET A 469 2.57 26.49 4.38
CA MET A 469 1.64 25.37 4.60
C MET A 469 0.18 25.75 4.35
N VAL A 470 -0.27 26.91 4.87
CA VAL A 470 -1.65 27.38 4.69
C VAL A 470 -1.94 27.65 3.21
N ARG A 471 -1.04 28.33 2.49
CA ARG A 471 -1.22 28.62 1.05
C ARG A 471 -1.34 27.37 0.19
N ARG A 472 -0.67 26.28 0.57
CA ARG A 472 -0.64 25.02 -0.18
C ARG A 472 -1.74 24.04 0.22
N GLY A 473 -2.58 24.37 1.21
CA GLY A 473 -3.69 23.53 1.65
C GLY A 473 -3.24 22.17 2.22
N THR A 474 -2.12 22.14 2.94
CA THR A 474 -1.59 20.87 3.47
C THR A 474 -2.45 20.38 4.63
N ASN A 475 -3.09 19.22 4.46
CA ASN A 475 -3.93 18.61 5.48
C ASN A 475 -3.05 17.92 6.54
N LYS A 476 -3.17 18.35 7.80
CA LYS A 476 -2.49 17.71 8.92
C LYS A 476 -3.16 16.37 9.25
N VAL A 477 -2.40 15.27 9.20
CA VAL A 477 -2.88 13.97 9.69
C VAL A 477 -3.10 14.07 11.20
N GLN A 478 -4.29 13.71 11.66
CA GLN A 478 -4.61 13.71 13.09
C GLN A 478 -3.90 12.55 13.81
N GLY A 479 -3.25 12.85 14.94
CA GLY A 479 -2.66 11.82 15.80
C GLY A 479 -3.74 11.11 16.61
N LEU A 480 -3.73 9.77 16.53
CA LEU A 480 -4.73 8.89 17.10
C LEU A 480 -4.05 7.68 17.76
N SER A 481 -4.44 7.39 18.99
CA SER A 481 -4.00 6.21 19.72
C SER A 481 -5.15 5.21 19.83
N LEU A 482 -4.85 3.94 19.61
CA LEU A 482 -5.78 2.81 19.65
C LEU A 482 -5.40 1.85 20.77
N ILE A 483 -6.39 1.33 21.47
CA ILE A 483 -6.23 0.30 22.51
C ILE A 483 -7.38 -0.70 22.41
N GLU A 484 -7.09 -1.99 22.46
CA GLU A 484 -8.09 -3.07 22.46
C GLU A 484 -8.49 -3.41 23.91
N PHE A 485 -9.80 -3.41 24.17
CA PHE A 485 -10.38 -3.89 25.42
C PHE A 485 -11.72 -4.56 25.14
N ASN A 486 -11.98 -5.73 25.76
CA ASN A 486 -13.21 -6.51 25.54
C ASN A 486 -13.58 -6.72 24.06
N ASN A 487 -12.61 -7.06 23.21
CA ASN A 487 -12.76 -7.23 21.76
C ASN A 487 -13.24 -5.99 21.00
N VAL A 488 -13.15 -4.81 21.61
CA VAL A 488 -13.46 -3.52 20.98
C VAL A 488 -12.18 -2.69 20.92
N VAL A 489 -11.94 -2.06 19.77
CA VAL A 489 -10.82 -1.12 19.61
C VAL A 489 -11.32 0.27 19.97
N HIS A 490 -10.82 0.82 21.06
CA HIS A 490 -11.09 2.18 21.51
C HIS A 490 -10.07 3.12 20.88
N LYS A 491 -10.53 4.32 20.51
CA LYS A 491 -9.74 5.33 19.80
C LYS A 491 -9.73 6.63 20.60
N PHE A 492 -8.56 7.22 20.73
CA PHE A 492 -8.35 8.48 21.45
C PHE A 492 -7.61 9.48 20.55
N GLY A 493 -8.17 10.69 20.42
CA GLY A 493 -7.47 11.88 19.92
C GLY A 493 -6.80 12.68 21.02
N VAL A 494 -6.04 13.72 20.66
CA VAL A 494 -5.51 14.69 21.64
C VAL A 494 -6.68 15.43 22.30
N ARG A 495 -6.69 15.51 23.64
CA ARG A 495 -7.76 16.13 24.45
C ARG A 495 -9.17 15.58 24.15
N ASP A 496 -9.25 14.31 23.77
CA ASP A 496 -10.51 13.66 23.41
C ASP A 496 -11.38 13.40 24.65
N ARG A 497 -12.59 13.96 24.64
CA ARG A 497 -13.61 13.75 25.68
C ARG A 497 -14.85 12.99 25.17
N SER A 498 -14.80 12.47 23.94
CA SER A 498 -15.94 11.74 23.33
C SER A 498 -16.20 10.36 23.95
N HIS A 499 -15.21 9.80 24.65
CA HIS A 499 -15.34 8.49 25.27
C HIS A 499 -16.23 8.52 26.52
N PRO A 500 -17.12 7.54 26.77
CA PRO A 500 -18.02 7.53 27.94
C PRO A 500 -17.33 7.52 29.32
N GLN A 501 -16.05 7.10 29.38
CA GLN A 501 -15.23 7.11 30.60
C GLN A 501 -14.26 8.30 30.65
N SER A 502 -14.47 9.35 29.86
CA SER A 502 -13.53 10.47 29.75
C SER A 502 -13.18 11.09 31.10
N ASP A 503 -14.14 11.35 31.97
CA ASP A 503 -13.86 11.94 33.30
C ASP A 503 -12.89 11.09 34.11
N LYS A 504 -13.14 9.77 34.23
CA LYS A 504 -12.26 8.83 34.96
C LYS A 504 -10.85 8.75 34.36
N ILE A 505 -10.73 8.87 33.04
CA ILE A 505 -9.45 8.84 32.34
C ILE A 505 -8.63 10.09 32.70
N TYR A 506 -9.28 11.25 32.72
CA TYR A 506 -8.65 12.51 33.09
C TYR A 506 -8.24 12.53 34.56
N ASP A 507 -9.14 12.10 35.46
CA ASP A 507 -8.86 12.01 36.90
C ASP A 507 -7.60 11.16 37.17
N LEU A 508 -7.47 9.99 36.53
CA LEU A 508 -6.29 9.14 36.69
C LEU A 508 -5.01 9.81 36.16
N LEU A 509 -5.07 10.53 35.04
CA LEU A 509 -3.90 11.24 34.52
C LEU A 509 -3.47 12.36 35.47
N ASP A 510 -4.41 13.09 36.04
CA ASP A 510 -4.14 14.14 37.02
C ASP A 510 -3.52 13.55 38.31
N GLU A 511 -4.03 12.40 38.78
CA GLU A 511 -3.45 11.66 39.91
C GLU A 511 -1.99 11.23 39.65
N LEU A 512 -1.66 10.86 38.40
CA LEU A 512 -0.31 10.42 38.04
C LEU A 512 0.71 11.57 37.98
N VAL A 513 0.28 12.84 37.84
CA VAL A 513 1.19 13.99 37.73
C VAL A 513 2.13 14.11 38.93
N GLY A 514 1.59 14.01 40.15
CA GLY A 514 2.38 14.12 41.38
C GLY A 514 3.49 13.06 41.49
N PRO A 515 3.15 11.75 41.41
CA PRO A 515 4.14 10.67 41.36
C PRO A 515 5.16 10.82 40.22
N MET A 516 4.73 11.23 39.02
CA MET A 516 5.64 11.44 37.89
C MET A 516 6.67 12.53 38.19
N LYS A 517 6.24 13.70 38.69
CA LYS A 517 7.15 14.80 39.04
C LYS A 517 8.13 14.39 40.16
N ARG A 518 7.69 13.61 41.15
CA ARG A 518 8.58 13.06 42.21
C ARG A 518 9.66 12.11 41.69
N LEU A 519 9.38 11.40 40.60
CA LEU A 519 10.33 10.50 39.93
C LEU A 519 11.16 11.20 38.83
N GLY A 520 11.12 12.53 38.77
CA GLY A 520 11.96 13.33 37.88
C GLY A 520 11.36 13.59 36.49
N TYR A 521 10.05 13.38 36.30
CA TYR A 521 9.38 13.80 35.06
C TYR A 521 9.35 15.32 34.96
N VAL A 522 9.93 15.85 33.88
CA VAL A 522 9.84 17.25 33.49
C VAL A 522 9.17 17.33 32.12
N PRO A 523 8.01 18.01 32.00
CA PRO A 523 7.36 18.19 30.70
C PRO A 523 8.29 18.89 29.71
N LEU A 524 8.43 18.32 28.51
CA LEU A 524 9.27 18.90 27.46
C LEU A 524 8.43 19.87 26.61
N THR A 525 8.33 21.12 27.05
CA THR A 525 7.44 22.13 26.43
C THR A 525 7.86 22.55 25.02
N ASP A 526 9.10 22.25 24.59
CA ASP A 526 9.57 22.37 23.20
C ASP A 526 8.72 21.58 22.18
N PHE A 527 7.98 20.56 22.64
CA PHE A 527 7.05 19.81 21.80
C PHE A 527 5.69 20.50 21.61
N VAL A 528 5.41 21.57 22.37
CA VAL A 528 4.23 22.43 22.20
C VAL A 528 4.63 23.67 21.42
N LEU A 529 4.43 23.60 20.11
CA LEU A 529 4.89 24.63 19.17
C LEU A 529 3.97 25.86 19.12
N HIS A 530 3.04 25.99 20.07
CA HIS A 530 2.17 27.15 20.18
C HIS A 530 2.78 28.16 21.15
N ASP A 531 2.68 29.43 20.80
CA ASP A 531 3.10 30.54 21.65
C ASP A 531 2.01 30.77 22.72
N ILE A 532 2.04 29.94 23.75
CA ILE A 532 1.14 29.96 24.91
C ILE A 532 1.99 29.93 26.19
N GLU A 533 1.38 30.27 27.32
CA GLU A 533 2.01 30.20 28.64
C GLU A 533 2.53 28.79 28.95
N GLU A 534 3.63 28.68 29.69
CA GLU A 534 4.30 27.39 29.96
C GLU A 534 3.38 26.40 30.68
N GLU A 535 2.54 26.88 31.60
CA GLU A 535 1.54 26.08 32.30
C GLU A 535 0.52 25.46 31.33
N ALA A 536 0.08 26.22 30.33
CA ALA A 536 -0.84 25.74 29.30
C ALA A 536 -0.16 24.74 28.34
N LYS A 537 1.17 24.83 28.16
CA LYS A 537 1.96 23.82 27.43
C LYS A 537 2.03 22.52 28.22
N GLU A 538 2.31 22.57 29.53
CA GLU A 538 2.33 21.37 30.39
C GLU A 538 0.97 20.64 30.34
N GLU A 539 -0.13 21.38 30.47
CA GLU A 539 -1.48 20.81 30.41
C GLU A 539 -1.79 20.19 29.04
N ALA A 540 -1.35 20.82 27.94
CA ALA A 540 -1.51 20.25 26.61
C ALA A 540 -0.79 18.90 26.46
N LEU A 541 0.41 18.76 27.02
CA LEU A 541 1.20 17.54 26.97
C LEU A 541 0.60 16.39 27.78
N LEU A 542 -0.10 16.71 28.89
CA LEU A 542 -0.71 15.69 29.75
C LEU A 542 -1.80 14.89 29.03
N TYR A 543 -2.62 15.56 28.21
CA TYR A 543 -3.77 14.95 27.53
C TYR A 543 -3.49 14.55 26.08
N HIS A 544 -2.27 14.10 25.80
CA HIS A 544 -1.95 13.44 24.55
C HIS A 544 -2.67 12.09 24.42
N SER A 545 -3.05 11.73 23.19
CA SER A 545 -3.83 10.52 22.88
C SER A 545 -3.23 9.23 23.46
N GLU A 546 -1.89 9.13 23.51
CA GLU A 546 -1.12 8.01 24.05
C GLU A 546 -1.39 7.85 25.56
N LYS A 547 -1.31 8.94 26.32
CA LYS A 547 -1.55 8.96 27.76
C LYS A 547 -3.01 8.65 28.07
N LEU A 548 -3.95 9.20 27.29
CA LEU A 548 -5.38 8.88 27.39
C LEU A 548 -5.66 7.38 27.18
N ALA A 549 -5.08 6.79 26.13
CA ALA A 549 -5.21 5.36 25.84
C ALA A 549 -4.59 4.48 26.95
N ILE A 550 -3.43 4.88 27.49
CA ILE A 550 -2.78 4.17 28.60
C ILE A 550 -3.63 4.26 29.86
N ALA A 551 -4.13 5.44 30.23
CA ALA A 551 -5.00 5.63 31.39
C ALA A 551 -6.29 4.79 31.26
N PHE A 552 -6.94 4.79 30.10
CA PHE A 552 -8.06 3.88 29.82
C PHE A 552 -7.67 2.41 30.04
N GLY A 553 -6.50 1.99 29.55
CA GLY A 553 -5.97 0.65 29.76
C GLY A 553 -5.78 0.31 31.24
N LEU A 554 -5.18 1.22 32.01
CA LEU A 554 -4.93 1.05 33.44
C LEU A 554 -6.22 0.91 34.26
N ILE A 555 -7.25 1.69 33.93
CA ILE A 555 -8.56 1.64 34.59
C ILE A 555 -9.27 0.31 34.34
N ASN A 556 -9.23 -0.17 33.11
CA ASN A 556 -10.10 -1.27 32.67
C ASN A 556 -9.44 -2.65 32.72
N THR A 557 -8.14 -2.75 32.97
CA THR A 557 -7.44 -4.05 32.97
C THR A 557 -6.77 -4.35 34.32
N PRO A 558 -6.77 -5.63 34.77
CA PRO A 558 -6.20 -6.01 36.06
C PRO A 558 -4.71 -5.63 36.21
N PRO A 559 -4.24 -5.36 37.45
CA PRO A 559 -2.82 -5.17 37.74
C PRO A 559 -1.95 -6.30 37.16
N GLY A 560 -0.76 -5.96 36.68
CA GLY A 560 0.17 -6.90 36.04
C GLY A 560 -0.13 -7.22 34.56
N THR A 561 -1.32 -6.89 34.03
CA THR A 561 -1.62 -7.11 32.61
C THR A 561 -0.78 -6.15 31.74
N PRO A 562 -0.13 -6.56 30.64
CA PRO A 562 0.55 -5.61 29.77
C PRO A 562 -0.44 -4.69 29.05
N ILE A 563 -0.18 -3.37 29.04
CA ILE A 563 -0.98 -2.39 28.28
C ILE A 563 -0.42 -2.28 26.87
N ARG A 564 -1.28 -2.36 25.84
CA ARG A 564 -0.86 -2.28 24.43
C ARG A 564 -1.56 -1.11 23.75
N VAL A 565 -0.79 -0.21 23.17
CA VAL A 565 -1.30 0.96 22.45
C VAL A 565 -0.67 1.02 21.06
N THR A 566 -1.48 1.29 20.04
CA THR A 566 -1.00 1.61 18.68
C THR A 566 -1.22 3.08 18.40
N LYS A 567 -0.18 3.78 17.94
CA LYS A 567 -0.21 5.16 17.49
C LYS A 567 -0.01 5.20 15.97
N ASN A 568 -0.85 5.97 15.28
CA ASN A 568 -0.76 6.14 13.82
C ASN A 568 0.35 7.10 13.35
N LEU A 569 1.01 7.77 14.28
CA LEU A 569 2.12 8.70 14.07
C LEU A 569 3.28 8.29 14.98
N ARG A 570 4.45 8.92 14.79
CA ARG A 570 5.56 8.81 15.73
C ARG A 570 5.17 9.43 17.08
N ILE A 571 5.47 8.75 18.19
CA ILE A 571 5.26 9.30 19.54
C ILE A 571 6.19 10.50 19.78
N CYS A 572 5.77 11.48 20.58
CA CYS A 572 6.66 12.61 20.92
C CYS A 572 7.60 12.25 22.07
N GLY A 573 8.71 13.00 22.21
CA GLY A 573 9.70 12.78 23.26
C GLY A 573 9.13 12.92 24.67
N ASP A 574 8.20 13.86 24.87
CA ASP A 574 7.48 14.01 26.14
C ASP A 574 6.68 12.75 26.52
N CYS A 575 5.86 12.25 25.58
CA CYS A 575 5.08 11.03 25.81
C CYS A 575 6.01 9.84 26.08
N HIS A 576 7.08 9.68 25.32
CA HIS A 576 8.06 8.63 25.56
C HIS A 576 8.62 8.68 26.99
N ASN A 577 9.01 9.87 27.48
CA ASN A 577 9.54 10.04 28.84
C ASN A 577 8.47 9.84 29.92
N ALA A 578 7.27 10.36 29.71
CA ALA A 578 6.16 10.15 30.64
C ALA A 578 5.81 8.66 30.76
N ILE A 579 5.76 7.92 29.65
CA ILE A 579 5.37 6.50 29.65
C ILE A 579 6.43 5.63 30.35
N LYS A 580 7.73 5.95 30.23
CA LYS A 580 8.78 5.35 31.05
C LYS A 580 8.43 5.48 32.54
N ILE A 581 8.14 6.70 32.99
CA ILE A 581 7.89 6.95 34.41
C ILE A 581 6.56 6.32 34.86
N ILE A 582 5.52 6.36 34.01
CA ILE A 582 4.25 5.68 34.27
C ILE A 582 4.46 4.17 34.45
N SER A 583 5.25 3.50 33.58
CA SER A 583 5.50 2.06 33.69
C SER A 583 6.12 1.68 35.05
N ARG A 584 7.00 2.53 35.58
CA ARG A 584 7.58 2.40 36.92
C ARG A 584 6.56 2.63 38.04
N ILE A 585 5.73 3.68 37.94
CA ILE A 585 4.72 4.00 38.96
C ILE A 585 3.71 2.87 39.11
N VAL A 586 3.21 2.36 37.98
CA VAL A 586 2.12 1.37 37.98
C VAL A 586 2.63 -0.07 38.04
N ASN A 587 3.96 -0.26 37.95
CA ASN A 587 4.63 -1.56 37.88
C ASN A 587 4.02 -2.50 36.83
N ARG A 588 3.90 -2.00 35.59
CA ARG A 588 3.36 -2.78 34.45
C ARG A 588 4.16 -2.50 33.19
N ILE A 589 4.26 -3.54 32.35
CA ILE A 589 4.78 -3.40 30.99
C ILE A 589 3.76 -2.62 30.16
N ILE A 590 4.22 -1.56 29.51
CA ILE A 590 3.44 -0.77 28.56
C ILE A 590 4.13 -0.91 27.20
N ILE A 591 3.40 -1.41 26.21
CA ILE A 591 3.89 -1.62 24.84
C ILE A 591 3.20 -0.59 23.96
N VAL A 592 3.99 0.28 23.35
CA VAL A 592 3.48 1.28 22.40
C VAL A 592 4.10 1.04 21.03
N ARG A 593 3.26 0.75 20.04
CA ARG A 593 3.66 0.77 18.63
C ARG A 593 3.43 2.16 18.07
N ASP A 594 4.46 2.78 17.53
CA ASP A 594 4.33 3.99 16.71
C ASP A 594 4.40 3.65 15.21
N MET A 595 4.47 4.66 14.35
CA MET A 595 4.51 4.44 12.89
C MET A 595 5.75 3.67 12.38
N HIS A 596 6.80 3.51 13.18
CA HIS A 596 8.08 2.92 12.78
C HIS A 596 8.48 1.69 13.61
N ARG A 597 8.15 1.66 14.89
CA ARG A 597 8.64 0.63 15.83
C ARG A 597 7.75 0.45 17.04
N PHE A 598 8.07 -0.58 17.82
CA PHE A 598 7.61 -0.78 19.17
C PHE A 598 8.57 -0.18 20.19
N HIS A 599 7.97 0.35 21.24
CA HIS A 599 8.59 0.79 22.47
C HIS A 599 8.01 -0.07 23.59
N HIS A 600 8.86 -0.87 24.24
CA HIS A 600 8.49 -1.67 25.40
C HIS A 600 8.98 -0.94 26.64
N PHE A 601 8.05 -0.41 27.41
CA PHE A 601 8.32 0.34 28.62
C PHE A 601 8.13 -0.53 29.84
N GLU A 602 9.18 -0.67 30.64
CA GLU A 602 9.21 -1.51 31.83
C GLU A 602 10.16 -0.87 32.86
N ASP A 603 9.67 -0.72 34.09
CA ASP A 603 10.43 -0.16 35.24
C ASP A 603 11.22 1.13 34.92
N GLY A 604 10.61 2.09 34.21
CA GLY A 604 11.30 3.36 33.91
C GLY A 604 12.21 3.33 32.69
N HIS A 605 12.36 2.18 32.03
CA HIS A 605 13.19 2.01 30.85
C HIS A 605 12.34 1.74 29.60
N CYS A 606 12.92 2.03 28.43
CA CYS A 606 12.33 1.68 27.14
C CYS A 606 13.30 0.81 26.35
N SER A 607 12.78 -0.20 25.64
CA SER A 607 13.57 -1.08 24.77
C SER A 607 14.33 -0.38 23.64
N CYS A 608 14.02 0.88 23.34
CA CYS A 608 14.78 1.66 22.36
C CYS A 608 16.12 2.21 22.91
N GLY A 609 16.35 2.18 24.23
CA GLY A 609 17.56 2.76 24.84
C GLY A 609 17.70 4.26 24.60
N ASP A 610 16.59 4.98 24.42
CA ASP A 610 16.52 6.38 24.00
C ASP A 610 17.17 6.66 22.61
N TYR A 611 17.37 5.60 21.81
CA TYR A 611 17.83 5.64 20.44
C TYR A 611 16.67 5.31 19.48
N TRP A 612 15.93 6.34 19.01
CA TRP A 612 14.79 6.14 18.13
C TRP A 612 14.52 7.30 17.19
#